data_AF-A0A3S2JIH6-F1
#
_entry.id   AF-A0A3S2JIH6-F1
#
_cell.length_a   1.000
_cell.length_b   1.000
_cell.length_c   1.000
_cell.angle_alpha   90.00
_cell.angle_beta   90.00
_cell.angle_gamma   90.00
#
_symmetry.space_group_name_H-M   'P 1'
#
loop_
_entity.id
_entity.type
_entity.pdbx_description
1 polymer ?
#
loop_
_entity_poly.entity_id
_entity_poly.type
_entity_poly.pdbx_seq_one_letter_code
_entity_poly.pdbx_strand_id
1 'polypeptide(L)' 'MAGKSSYEYDELLACARGELFGPGNAQLPYPPMLMFDRITEISETGGAFEKGFIRAEFDIKPDLW' A
#
# COMPACT_ATOMS: atom_id res chain seq x y z
N MET A 1 -2.12 14.79 12.24
CA MET A 1 -3.24 13.83 12.03
C MET A 1 -2.57 12.52 11.70
N ALA A 2 -2.73 11.49 12.53
CA ALA A 2 -2.20 10.17 12.17
C ALA A 2 -3.02 9.66 10.99
N GLY A 3 -2.35 9.37 9.87
CA GLY A 3 -2.97 8.74 8.71
C GLY A 3 -3.49 7.34 9.03
N LYS A 4 -4.28 6.77 8.13
CA LYS A 4 -4.69 5.37 8.25
C LYS A 4 -3.45 4.47 8.25
N SER A 5 -3.38 3.51 9.18
CA SER A 5 -2.20 2.66 9.37
C SER A 5 -2.28 1.31 8.64
N SER A 6 -3.38 1.01 7.94
CA SER A 6 -3.53 -0.22 7.15
C SER A 6 -4.45 0.01 5.94
N TYR A 7 -4.24 -0.77 4.87
CA TYR A 7 -4.98 -0.66 3.62
C TYR A 7 -5.25 -2.04 3.03
N GLU A 8 -6.51 -2.28 2.66
CA GLU A 8 -6.95 -3.49 1.96
C GLU A 8 -6.83 -3.33 0.44
N TYR A 9 -6.92 -4.45 -0.29
CA TYR A 9 -6.70 -4.48 -1.75
C TYR A 9 -7.50 -3.44 -2.52
N ASP A 10 -8.80 -3.29 -2.24
CA ASP A 10 -9.67 -2.34 -2.94
C ASP A 10 -9.22 -0.88 -2.75
N GLU A 11 -8.61 -0.56 -1.60
CA GLU A 11 -8.08 0.76 -1.30
C GLU A 11 -6.75 1.01 -2.00
N LEU A 12 -5.94 -0.04 -2.17
CA LEU A 12 -4.73 0.01 -3.00
C LEU A 12 -5.09 0.21 -4.47
N LEU A 13 -6.16 -0.42 -4.95
CA LEU A 13 -6.70 -0.16 -6.29
C LEU A 13 -7.23 1.27 -6.42
N ALA A 14 -7.92 1.80 -5.41
CA ALA A 14 -8.34 3.20 -5.38
C ALA A 14 -7.14 4.15 -5.43
N CYS A 15 -6.06 3.82 -4.73
CA CYS A 15 -4.78 4.55 -4.82
C CYS A 15 -4.20 4.49 -6.24
N ALA A 16 -4.19 3.31 -6.87
CA ALA A 16 -3.71 3.15 -8.24
C ALA A 16 -4.56 3.92 -9.26
N ARG A 17 -5.87 4.09 -9.01
CA ARG A 17 -6.77 4.95 -9.81
C ARG A 17 -6.62 6.45 -9.51
N GLY A 18 -5.80 6.83 -8.53
CA GLY A 18 -5.62 8.23 -8.10
C GLY A 18 -6.76 8.78 -7.24
N GLU A 19 -7.61 7.91 -6.69
CA GLU A 19 -8.79 8.28 -5.90
C GLU A 19 -8.44 8.51 -4.42
N LEU A 20 -7.32 7.95 -3.95
CA LEU A 20 -6.96 7.98 -2.51
C LEU A 20 -6.31 9.30 -2.07
N PHE A 21 -5.31 9.77 -2.84
CA PHE A 21 -4.55 10.98 -2.49
C PHE A 21 -4.95 12.20 -3.33
N GLY A 22 -5.83 12.01 -4.33
CA GLY A 22 -6.30 13.05 -5.23
C GLY A 22 -5.43 13.25 -6.49
N PRO A 23 -5.95 14.01 -7.47
CA PRO A 23 -5.30 14.17 -8.78
C PRO A 23 -3.89 14.79 -8.68
N GLY A 24 -2.93 14.21 -9.39
CA GLY A 24 -1.54 14.70 -9.44
C GLY A 24 -0.68 14.32 -8.23
N ASN A 25 -1.22 13.62 -7.24
CA ASN A 25 -0.48 13.10 -6.09
C ASN A 25 0.01 11.66 -6.35
N ALA A 26 0.64 11.06 -5.33
CA ALA A 26 1.17 9.71 -5.42
C ALA A 26 0.10 8.69 -5.84
N GLN A 27 0.48 7.77 -6.72
CA GLN A 27 -0.35 6.66 -7.17
C GLN A 27 0.47 5.38 -7.09
N LEU A 28 -0.19 4.29 -6.72
CA LEU A 28 0.39 2.97 -6.89
C LEU A 28 0.32 2.53 -8.35
N PRO A 29 1.21 1.62 -8.79
CA PRO A 29 1.01 0.93 -10.05
C PRO A 29 -0.33 0.15 -10.05
N TYR A 30 -0.96 0.05 -11.21
CA TYR A 30 -2.12 -0.82 -11.41
C TYR A 30 -1.67 -2.26 -11.71
N PRO A 31 -2.48 -3.30 -11.42
CA PRO A 31 -2.20 -4.66 -11.89
C PRO A 31 -1.89 -4.72 -13.41
N PRO A 32 -0.92 -5.55 -13.85
CA PRO A 32 -0.20 -6.58 -13.09
C PRO A 32 1.01 -6.07 -12.29
N MET A 33 1.29 -4.76 -12.28
CA MET A 33 2.46 -4.18 -11.61
C MET A 33 2.23 -3.85 -10.12
N LEU A 34 1.01 -4.06 -9.60
CA LEU A 34 0.72 -3.96 -8.17
C LEU A 34 1.22 -5.22 -7.46
N MET A 35 2.24 -5.09 -6.62
CA MET A 35 3.02 -6.22 -6.06
C MET A 35 2.74 -6.50 -4.57
N PHE A 36 1.60 -6.05 -4.06
CA PHE A 36 1.13 -6.38 -2.72
C PHE A 36 -0.40 -6.27 -2.68
N ASP A 37 -1.03 -7.15 -1.91
CA ASP A 37 -2.47 -7.24 -1.78
C ASP A 37 -2.99 -6.38 -0.62
N ARG A 38 -2.15 -6.12 0.38
CA ARG A 38 -2.52 -5.34 1.57
C ARG A 38 -1.31 -4.71 2.22
N ILE A 39 -1.55 -3.56 2.88
CA ILE A 39 -0.62 -2.95 3.83
C ILE A 39 -1.17 -3.22 5.22
N THR A 40 -0.51 -4.05 6.01
CA THR A 40 -0.96 -4.43 7.36
C THR A 40 -0.61 -3.37 8.39
N GLU A 41 0.47 -2.62 8.18
CA GLU A 41 0.91 -1.59 9.12
C GLU A 41 1.73 -0.49 8.44
N ILE A 42 1.42 0.76 8.78
CA ILE A 42 2.21 1.96 8.52
C ILE A 42 2.38 2.69 9.84
N SER A 43 3.61 3.04 10.18
CA SER A 43 3.93 3.83 11.37
C SER A 43 4.95 4.91 11.02
N GLU A 44 4.77 6.10 11.59
CA GLU A 44 5.73 7.21 11.51
C GLU A 44 6.89 7.04 12.52
N THR A 45 6.78 6.10 13.46
CA THR A 45 7.79 5.80 14.49
C THR A 45 8.16 4.31 14.49
N GLY A 46 9.26 3.95 15.14
CA GLY A 46 9.77 2.57 15.13
C GLY A 46 10.56 2.23 13.86
N GLY A 47 10.69 0.94 13.56
CA GLY A 47 11.53 0.42 12.49
C GLY A 47 13.01 0.40 12.86
N ALA A 48 13.87 -0.11 11.98
CA ALA A 48 15.29 -0.32 12.27
C ALA A 48 16.08 0.97 12.61
N PHE A 49 15.53 2.14 12.29
CA PHE A 49 16.16 3.44 12.49
C PHE A 49 15.28 4.43 13.26
N GLU A 50 14.19 3.97 13.88
CA GLU A 50 13.26 4.80 14.67
C GLU A 50 12.66 5.99 13.88
N LYS A 51 12.47 5.81 12.56
CA LYS A 51 11.94 6.84 11.64
C LYS A 51 10.70 6.37 10.86
N GLY A 52 10.04 5.35 11.36
CA GLY A 52 8.86 4.76 10.75
C GLY A 52 9.15 3.51 9.92
N PHE A 53 8.09 2.80 9.57
CA PHE A 53 8.15 1.57 8.78
C PHE A 53 6.81 1.29 8.10
N ILE A 54 6.85 0.36 7.13
CA ILE A 54 5.67 -0.19 6.45
C ILE A 54 5.80 -1.71 6.42
N ARG A 55 4.70 -2.42 6.67
CA ARG A 55 4.55 -3.88 6.47
C ARG A 55 3.42 -4.13 5.47
N ALA A 56 3.71 -4.95 4.46
CA ALA A 56 2.78 -5.32 3.41
C ALA A 56 2.89 -6.80 3.09
N GLU A 57 1.83 -7.36 2.51
CA GLU A 57 1.74 -8.78 2.16
C GLU A 57 1.30 -8.95 0.71
N PHE A 58 1.75 -10.03 0.09
CA PHE A 58 1.38 -10.42 -1.27
C PHE A 58 1.11 -11.93 -1.29
N ASP A 59 -0.09 -12.31 -1.69
CA ASP A 59 -0.51 -13.71 -1.71
C ASP A 59 -0.01 -14.37 -3.00
N ILE A 60 0.93 -15.30 -2.87
CA ILE A 60 1.48 -16.06 -4.00
C ILE A 60 0.49 -17.14 -4.42
N LYS A 61 0.09 -17.11 -5.71
CA LYS A 61 -0.81 -18.11 -6.31
C LYS A 61 -0.15 -18.73 -7.55
N PRO A 62 -0.36 -20.03 -7.84
CA PRO A 62 0.26 -20.71 -8.99
C PRO A 62 -0.09 -20.12 -10.37
N ASP A 63 -1.17 -19.36 -10.43
CA ASP A 63 -1.76 -18.74 -11.61
C ASP A 63 -1.46 -17.23 -11.72
N LEU A 64 -0.61 -16.69 -10.84
CA LEU A 64 -0.03 -15.36 -11.06
C LEU A 64 0.76 -15.38 -12.39
N TRP A 65 0.64 -14.26 -13.10
CA TRP A 65 1.05 -14.06 -14.49
C TRP A 65 2.50 -14.46 -14.82
#